data_AF-A0A936LNP0-F1
#
_entry.id   AF-A0A936LNP0-F1
#
_cell.length_a   1.000
_cell.length_b   1.000
_cell.length_c   1.000
_cell.angle_alpha   90.00
_cell.angle_beta   90.00
_cell.angle_gamma   90.00
#
_symmetry.space_group_name_H-M   'P 1'
#
loop_
_entity.id
_entity.type
_entity.pdbx_description
1 polymer ?
#
loop_
_entity_poly.entity_id
_entity_poly.type
_entity_poly.pdbx_seq_one_letter_code
_entity_poly.pdbx_strand_id
1 'polypeptide(L)' 'MSRYDLKSNKVLRYSGLATQIFISIGLAAWLGKWIDQKMELSKPLWTAGLSMLMLLLQLVWLNYDLKKLDK' A
#
# COMPACT_ATOMS: atom_id res chain seq x y z
N MET A 1 18.77 -12.15 30.87
CA MET A 1 17.36 -12.16 30.40
C MET A 1 16.93 -10.70 30.20
N SER A 2 17.15 -10.12 29.01
CA SER A 2 16.89 -8.70 28.77
C SER A 2 15.39 -8.44 28.70
N ARG A 3 14.91 -7.57 29.60
CA ARG A 3 13.53 -7.08 29.60
C ARG A 3 13.39 -6.10 28.44
N TYR A 4 12.93 -6.60 27.29
CA TYR A 4 12.53 -5.74 26.18
C TYR A 4 11.30 -4.93 26.59
N ASP A 5 11.51 -3.62 26.71
CA ASP A 5 10.50 -2.62 27.02
C ASP A 5 9.49 -2.50 25.87
N LEU A 6 8.26 -2.99 26.12
CA LEU A 6 7.14 -3.06 25.19
C LEU A 6 6.54 -1.68 24.83
N LYS A 7 7.05 -0.55 25.34
CA LYS A 7 6.64 0.79 24.86
C LYS A 7 7.18 1.15 23.48
N SER A 8 8.32 0.56 23.08
CA SER A 8 9.00 0.81 21.79
C SER A 8 8.32 0.13 20.59
N ASN A 9 7.11 -0.41 20.73
CA ASN A 9 6.47 -1.22 19.70
C ASN A 9 5.53 -0.41 18.79
N LYS A 10 4.98 0.73 19.25
CA LYS A 10 4.01 1.50 18.46
C LYS A 10 4.66 2.26 17.30
N VAL A 11 5.69 3.07 17.58
CA VAL A 11 6.40 3.84 16.53
C VAL A 11 7.00 2.89 15.50
N LEU A 12 7.65 1.82 15.94
CA LEU A 12 8.25 0.82 15.05
C LEU A 12 7.20 0.10 14.19
N ARG A 13 6.04 -0.26 14.78
CA ARG A 13 4.92 -0.86 14.07
C ARG A 13 4.29 0.08 13.05
N TYR A 14 4.09 1.35 13.40
CA TYR A 14 3.57 2.35 12.46
C TYR A 14 4.57 2.67 11.34
N SER A 15 5.87 2.74 11.63
CA SER A 15 6.88 2.88 10.60
C SER A 15 6.92 1.68 9.66
N GLY A 16 6.75 0.46 10.18
CA GLY A 16 6.66 -0.75 9.36
C GLY A 16 5.45 -0.74 8.42
N LEU A 17 4.27 -0.38 8.95
CA LEU A 17 3.04 -0.22 8.15
C LEU A 17 3.18 0.89 7.12
N ALA A 18 3.71 2.06 7.49
CA ALA A 18 3.93 3.17 6.56
C ALA A 18 4.89 2.79 5.44
N THR A 19 5.96 2.06 5.77
CA THR A 19 6.94 1.55 4.79
C THR A 19 6.29 0.56 3.83
N GLN A 20 5.46 -0.36 4.34
CA GLN A 20 4.72 -1.31 3.53
C GLN A 20 3.79 -0.59 2.54
N ILE A 21 3.03 0.40 3.02
CA ILE A 21 2.13 1.19 2.17
C ILE A 21 2.92 1.97 1.11
N PHE A 22 4.03 2.62 1.48
CA PHE A 22 4.89 3.35 0.55
C PHE A 22 5.46 2.44 -0.55
N ILE A 23 5.96 1.26 -0.17
CA ILE A 23 6.49 0.29 -1.13
C ILE A 23 5.38 -0.23 -2.05
N SER A 24 4.21 -0.57 -1.52
CA SER A 24 3.08 -1.05 -2.32
C SER A 24 2.60 0.00 -3.33
N ILE A 25 2.48 1.27 -2.92
CA ILE A 25 2.08 2.36 -3.82
C ILE A 25 3.16 2.62 -4.87
N GLY A 26 4.44 2.65 -4.46
CA GLY A 26 5.57 2.83 -5.39
C GLY A 26 5.64 1.73 -6.45
N LEU A 27 5.45 0.47 -6.06
CA LEU A 27 5.40 -0.67 -6.99
C LEU A 27 4.20 -0.61 -7.92
N ALA A 28 3.02 -0.25 -7.43
CA ALA A 28 1.82 -0.11 -8.26
C ALA A 28 1.97 1.01 -9.29
N ALA A 29 2.53 2.17 -8.89
CA ALA A 29 2.80 3.29 -9.78
C ALA A 29 3.87 2.95 -10.83
N TRP A 30 4.94 2.26 -10.42
CA TRP A 30 5.99 1.81 -11.34
C TRP A 30 5.46 0.79 -12.36
N LEU A 31 4.66 -0.19 -11.92
CA LEU A 31 4.00 -1.15 -12.81
C LEU A 31 3.05 -0.46 -13.79
N GLY A 32 2.24 0.49 -13.32
CA GLY A 32 1.34 1.27 -14.17
C GLY A 32 2.11 2.04 -15.25
N LYS A 33 3.21 2.68 -14.86
CA LYS A 33 4.08 3.40 -15.80
C LYS A 33 4.77 2.46 -16.79
N TRP A 34 5.25 1.30 -16.34
CA TRP A 34 5.89 0.32 -17.22
C TRP A 34 4.92 -0.22 -18.28
N ILE A 35 3.66 -0.48 -17.89
CA ILE A 35 2.61 -0.91 -18.81
C ILE A 35 2.23 0.22 -19.78
N ASP A 36 2.06 1.44 -19.29
CA ASP A 36 1.78 2.61 -20.14
C ASP A 36 2.88 2.86 -21.18
N GLN A 37 4.16 2.71 -20.78
CA GLN A 37 5.31 2.85 -21.68
C GLN A 37 5.38 1.73 -22.72
N LYS A 38 5.11 0.48 -22.32
CA LYS A 38 5.15 -0.67 -23.24
C LYS A 38 4.01 -0.64 -24.26
N MET A 39 2.89 -0.02 -23.92
CA MET A 39 1.73 0.13 -24.80
C MET A 39 1.79 1.41 -25.66
N GLU A 40 2.86 2.21 -25.55
CA GLU A 40 3.03 3.51 -26.26
C GLU A 40 1.83 4.47 -26.10
N LEU A 41 1.09 4.36 -24.99
CA LEU A 41 -0.04 5.24 -24.78
C LEU A 41 0.46 6.66 -24.51
N SER A 42 0.08 7.61 -25.38
CA SER A 42 0.35 9.04 -25.19
C SER A 42 -0.30 9.63 -23.91
N LYS A 43 -1.20 8.89 -23.26
CA LYS A 43 -1.88 9.28 -22.03
C LYS A 43 -1.74 8.16 -20.98
N PRO A 44 -1.44 8.46 -19.71
CA PRO A 44 -1.16 7.46 -18.68
C PRO A 44 -2.45 6.77 -18.17
N LEU A 45 -3.14 6.03 -19.05
CA LEU A 45 -4.42 5.41 -18.76
C LEU A 45 -4.27 4.21 -17.82
N TRP A 46 -3.20 3.42 -17.93
CA TRP A 46 -2.96 2.31 -17.01
C TRP A 46 -2.49 2.79 -15.65
N THR A 47 -1.66 3.83 -15.59
CA THR A 47 -1.29 4.44 -14.32
C THR A 47 -2.53 4.98 -13.60
N ALA A 48 -3.42 5.67 -14.32
CA ALA A 48 -4.68 6.16 -13.75
C ALA A 48 -5.61 5.01 -13.32
N GLY A 49 -5.79 4.01 -14.18
CA GLY A 49 -6.63 2.84 -13.91
C GLY A 49 -6.12 2.02 -12.74
N LEU A 50 -4.84 1.66 -12.71
CA LEU A 50 -4.22 0.92 -11.61
C LEU A 50 -4.24 1.72 -10.31
N SER A 51 -3.95 3.02 -10.34
CA SER A 51 -4.01 3.86 -9.14
C SER A 51 -5.42 3.92 -8.56
N MET A 52 -6.44 4.03 -9.42
CA MET A 52 -7.85 4.02 -9.02
C MET A 52 -8.30 2.66 -8.48
N LEU A 53 -7.85 1.56 -9.10
CA LEU A 53 -8.13 0.20 -8.64
C LEU A 53 -7.44 -0.10 -7.30
N MET A 54 -6.22 0.39 -7.11
CA MET A 54 -5.46 0.25 -5.87
C MET A 54 -6.13 1.00 -4.71
N LEU A 55 -6.65 2.20 -4.95
CA LEU A 55 -7.43 2.96 -3.95
C LEU A 55 -8.68 2.18 -3.49
N LEU A 56 -9.42 1.58 -4.43
CA LEU A 56 -10.59 0.76 -4.11
C LEU A 56 -10.21 -0.49 -3.30
N LEU A 57 -9.16 -1.19 -3.70
CA LEU A 57 -8.62 -2.34 -2.96
C LEU A 57 -8.22 -1.95 -1.54
N GLN A 58 -7.56 -0.81 -1.36
CA GLN A 58 -7.14 -0.33 -0.04
C GLN A 58 -8.34 -0.06 0.87
N LEU A 59 -9.41 0.55 0.34
CA LEU A 59 -10.64 0.82 1.09
C LEU A 59 -11.35 -0.47 1.51
N VAL A 60 -11.46 -1.44 0.60
CA VAL A 60 -12.06 -2.74 0.91
C VAL A 60 -11.21 -3.47 1.95
N TRP A 61 -9.90 -3.50 1.77
CA TRP A 61 -8.98 -4.14 2.70
C TRP A 61 -9.02 -3.51 4.08
N LEU A 62 -9.05 -2.17 4.18
CA LEU A 62 -9.21 -1.46 5.44
C LEU A 62 -10.51 -1.86 6.15
N ASN A 63 -11.62 -1.94 5.41
CA ASN A 63 -12.91 -2.39 5.98
C ASN A 63 -12.84 -3.82 6.50
N TYR A 64 -12.16 -4.73 5.79
CA TYR A 64 -11.95 -6.10 6.25
C TYR A 64 -11.04 -6.16 7.48
N ASP A 65 -9.97 -5.38 7.50
CA ASP A 65 -9.00 -5.35 8.61
C ASP A 65 -9.64 -4.80 9.88
N LEU A 66 -10.47 -3.76 9.76
CA LEU A 66 -11.28 -3.22 10.85
C LEU A 66 -12.29 -4.25 11.39
N LYS A 67 -13.02 -4.95 10.51
CA LYS A 67 -13.94 -6.02 10.92
C LYS A 67 -13.24 -7.20 11.58
N LYS A 68 -11.98 -7.45 11.22
CA LYS A 68 -11.16 -8.53 11.80
C LYS A 68 -10.57 -8.14 13.16
N LEU A 69 -10.37 -6.84 13.41
CA LEU A 69 -9.92 -6.31 14.69
C LEU A 69 -11.04 -6.19 15.74
N ASP A 70 -12.29 -6.05 15.30
CA ASP A 70 -13.48 -5.92 16.16
C ASP A 70 -14.07 -7.29 16.61
N LYS A 71 -13.42 -8.40 16.25
CA LYS A 71 -13.88 -9.78 16.50
C LYS A 71 -12.85 -10.55 17.32
#